data_AF-A0A349X124-F1
#
_entry.id   AF-A0A349X124-F1
#
_cell.length_a   1.000
_cell.length_b   1.000
_cell.length_c   1.000
_cell.angle_alpha   90.00
_cell.angle_beta   90.00
_cell.angle_gamma   90.00
#
_symmetry.space_group_name_H-M   'P 1'
#
loop_
_entity.id
_entity.type
_entity.pdbx_description
1 polymer ?
#
loop_
_entity_poly.entity_id
_entity_poly.type
_entity_poly.pdbx_seq_one_letter_code
_entity_poly.pdbx_strand_id
1 'polypeptide(L)' 'MNSKTLRTKSVSNLTQEMKDAQSRLRELRFKRSSNQLKQVREIRDVRRNIARIKTILGQKHTEEFIKAE' A
#
# COMPACT_ATOMS: atom_id res chain seq x y z
N MET A 1 3.59 8.99 3.51
CA MET A 1 2.95 8.80 2.20
C MET A 1 1.70 9.66 2.14
N ASN A 2 1.69 10.70 1.30
CA ASN A 2 0.55 11.59 1.10
C ASN A 2 -0.38 11.03 0.02
N SER A 3 -1.70 11.07 0.25
CA SER A 3 -2.72 10.54 -0.66
C SER A 3 -2.75 11.22 -2.03
N LYS A 4 -2.36 12.50 -2.11
CA LYS A 4 -2.29 13.24 -3.38
C LYS A 4 -1.27 12.66 -4.37
N THR A 5 -0.11 12.18 -3.91
CA THR A 5 0.94 11.66 -4.81
C THR A 5 0.68 10.24 -5.29
N LEU A 6 -0.22 9.50 -4.63
CA LEU A 6 -0.62 8.16 -5.06
C LEU A 6 -1.69 8.21 -6.16
N ARG A 7 -2.53 9.26 -6.18
CA ARG A 7 -3.56 9.41 -7.23
C ARG A 7 -2.97 9.68 -8.62
N THR A 8 -1.87 10.42 -8.67
CA THR A 8 -1.17 10.78 -9.94
C THR A 8 -0.38 9.62 -10.55
N LYS A 9 -0.08 8.56 -9.79
CA LYS A 9 0.64 7.39 -10.31
C LYS A 9 -0.28 6.48 -11.12
N SER A 10 0.29 5.84 -12.15
CA SER A 10 -0.40 4.82 -12.96
C SER A 10 -0.83 3.62 -12.10
N VAL A 11 -1.91 2.95 -12.52
CA VAL A 11 -2.45 1.75 -11.87
C VAL A 11 -1.36 0.67 -11.76
N SER A 12 -0.56 0.48 -12.83
CA SER A 12 0.57 -0.46 -12.83
C SER A 12 1.59 -0.14 -11.71
N ASN A 13 2.05 1.12 -11.64
CA ASN A 13 3.01 1.54 -10.61
C ASN A 13 2.45 1.40 -9.19
N LEU A 14 1.15 1.67 -8.99
CA LEU A 14 0.49 1.48 -7.70
C LEU A 14 0.43 0.00 -7.30
N THR A 15 0.14 -0.90 -8.24
CA THR A 15 0.15 -2.35 -7.96
C THR A 15 1.55 -2.86 -7.63
N GLN A 16 2.59 -2.32 -8.28
CA GLN A 16 3.97 -2.67 -7.98
C GLN A 16 4.41 -2.16 -6.60
N GLU A 17 4.13 -0.89 -6.28
CA GLU A 17 4.38 -0.33 -4.94
C GLU A 17 3.63 -1.08 -3.84
N MET A 18 2.42 -1.58 -4.13
CA MET A 18 1.68 -2.44 -3.20
C MET A 18 2.40 -3.76 -2.95
N LYS A 19 2.90 -4.43 -3.99
CA LYS A 19 3.65 -5.69 -3.85
C LYS A 19 4.93 -5.49 -3.05
N ASP A 20 5.66 -4.40 -3.31
CA ASP A 20 6.87 -4.06 -2.58
C ASP A 20 6.58 -3.76 -1.11
N ALA A 21 5.51 -3.01 -0.83
CA ALA A 21 5.08 -2.73 0.54
C ALA A 21 4.63 -4.00 1.28
N GLN A 22 4.02 -4.96 0.59
CA GLN A 22 3.68 -6.27 1.17
C GLN A 22 4.93 -7.09 1.50
N SER A 23 5.94 -7.09 0.64
CA SER A 23 7.23 -7.74 0.90
C SER A 23 7.90 -7.15 2.15
N ARG A 24 7.99 -5.82 2.24
CA ARG A 24 8.49 -5.14 3.46
C ARG A 24 7.68 -5.49 4.70
N LEU A 25 6.35 -5.59 4.59
CA LEU A 25 5.52 -5.98 5.73
C LEU A 25 5.85 -7.40 6.21
N ARG A 26 6.14 -8.34 5.30
CA ARG A 26 6.58 -9.70 5.67
C ARG A 26 7.91 -9.67 6.41
N GLU A 27 8.89 -8.93 5.91
CA GLU A 27 10.19 -8.77 6.57
C GLU A 27 10.06 -8.12 7.96
N LEU A 28 9.23 -7.07 8.09
CA LEU A 28 8.99 -6.42 9.37
C LEU A 28 8.27 -7.35 10.37
N ARG A 29 7.34 -8.19 9.89
CA ARG A 29 6.70 -9.22 10.72
C ARG A 29 7.70 -10.28 11.17
N PHE A 30 8.60 -10.70 10.28
CA PHE A 30 9.66 -11.64 10.61
C PHE A 30 10.64 -11.08 11.65
N LYS A 31 11.08 -9.83 11.48
CA LYS A 31 11.91 -9.11 12.46
C LYS A 31 11.19 -8.89 13.79
N ARG A 32 9.86 -8.75 13.76
CA ARG A 32 9.04 -8.66 14.98
C ARG A 32 8.97 -10.00 15.70
N SER A 33 8.78 -11.11 14.98
CA SER A 33 8.77 -12.44 15.59
C SER A 33 10.12 -12.83 16.17
N SER A 34 11.24 -12.33 15.61
CA SER A 34 12.57 -12.52 16.19
C SER A 34 12.90 -11.56 17.34
N ASN A 35 11.94 -10.73 17.80
CA ASN A 35 12.13 -9.67 18.80
C ASN A 35 13.25 -8.65 18.46
N GLN A 36 13.69 -8.57 17.20
CA GLN A 36 14.75 -7.65 16.75
C GLN A 36 14.19 -6.31 16.26
N LEU A 37 12.86 -6.15 16.23
CA LEU A 37 12.23 -4.94 15.70
C LEU A 37 12.10 -3.85 16.78
N LYS A 38 13.04 -2.90 16.77
CA LYS A 38 12.99 -1.71 17.64
C LYS A 38 11.82 -0.77 17.31
N GLN A 39 11.43 -0.67 16.04
CA GLN A 39 10.45 0.31 15.55
C GLN A 39 9.12 -0.34 15.15
N VAL A 40 8.36 -0.87 16.11
CA VAL A 40 7.05 -1.54 15.84
C VAL A 40 6.03 -0.63 15.12
N ARG A 41 6.19 0.69 15.24
CA ARG A 41 5.37 1.70 14.54
C ARG A 41 5.44 1.57 13.02
N GLU A 42 6.56 1.14 12.45
CA GLU A 42 6.73 0.97 11.00
C GLU A 42 5.75 -0.04 10.41
N ILE A 43 5.44 -1.11 11.15
CA ILE A 43 4.43 -2.09 10.71
C ILE A 43 3.07 -1.42 10.51
N ARG A 44 2.69 -0.50 11.41
CA ARG A 44 1.42 0.24 11.32
C ARG A 44 1.43 1.17 10.11
N ASP A 45 2.53 1.84 9.85
CA ASP A 45 2.64 2.77 8.73
C ASP A 45 2.65 2.06 7.38
N VAL A 46 3.37 0.93 7.27
CA VAL A 46 3.35 0.08 6.07
C VAL A 46 1.95 -0.48 5.82
N ARG A 47 1.23 -0.95 6.87
CA ARG A 47 -0.17 -1.39 6.74
C ARG A 47 -1.09 -0.28 6.23
N ARG A 48 -0.95 0.94 6.78
CA ARG A 48 -1.73 2.10 6.33
C ARG A 48 -1.43 2.48 4.88
N ASN A 49 -0.17 2.37 4.46
CA ASN A 49 0.21 2.64 3.07
C ASN A 49 -0.43 1.63 2.11
N ILE A 50 -0.40 0.32 2.43
CA ILE A 50 -1.07 -0.71 1.62
C ILE A 50 -2.57 -0.43 1.53
N ALA A 51 -3.22 -0.08 2.64
CA ALA A 51 -4.65 0.24 2.65
C ALA A 51 -4.98 1.43 1.73
N ARG A 52 -4.20 2.52 1.82
CA ARG A 52 -4.39 3.69 0.95
C ARG A 52 -4.23 3.36 -0.53
N ILE A 53 -3.23 2.55 -0.90
CA ILE A 53 -3.03 2.13 -2.28
C ILE A 53 -4.22 1.32 -2.78
N LYS A 54 -4.71 0.35 -1.98
CA LYS A 54 -5.91 -0.43 -2.31
C LYS A 54 -7.14 0.45 -2.52
N THR A 55 -7.36 1.45 -1.66
CA THR A 55 -8.49 2.37 -1.80
C THR A 55 -8.41 3.15 -3.12
N ILE A 56 -7.24 3.64 -3.50
CA ILE A 56 -7.08 4.38 -4.77
C ILE A 56 -7.27 3.46 -5.98
N LEU A 57 -6.76 2.23 -5.94
CA LEU A 57 -7.01 1.24 -7.00
C LEU A 57 -8.51 0.95 -7.14
N GLY A 58 -9.22 0.78 -6.02
CA GLY A 58 -10.67 0.62 -6.02
C GLY A 58 -11.39 1.83 -6.60
N GLN A 59 -11.00 3.05 -6.21
CA GLN A 59 -11.56 4.30 -6.75
C GLN A 59 -11.39 4.40 -8.27
N LYS A 60 -10.19 4.06 -8.79
CA LYS A 60 -9.94 4.05 -10.24
C LYS A 60 -10.81 3.03 -10.96
N HIS A 61 -10.97 1.84 -10.39
CA HIS A 61 -11.81 0.80 -10.98
C HIS A 61 -13.30 1.19 -11.00
N THR A 62 -13.80 1.83 -9.93
CA THR A 62 -15.17 2.36 -9.89
C THR A 62 -15.36 3.51 -10.88
N GLU A 63 -14.37 4.39 -11.03
CA GLU A 63 -14.41 5.48 -12.03
C GLU A 63 -14.41 4.94 -13.47
N GLU A 64 -13.64 3.88 -13.74
CA GLU A 64 -13.67 3.19 -15.04
C GLU A 64 -15.03 2.56 -15.31
N PHE A 65 -15.66 1.94 -14.30
CA PHE A 65 -16.98 1.35 -14.42
C PHE A 65 -18.06 2.40 -14.74
N ILE A 66 -18.07 3.53 -14.02
CA ILE A 66 -19.03 4.63 -14.23
C ILE A 66 -18.90 5.27 -15.63
N LYS A 67 -17.69 5.28 -16.21
CA LYS A 67 -17.48 5.84 -17.56
C LYS A 67 -17.88 4.90 -18.70
N ALA A 68 -18.04 3.61 -18.40
CA ALA A 68 -18.42 2.60 -19.39
C ALA A 68 -19.94 2.47 -19.56
N GLU A 69 -20.71 3.13 -18.70
CA GLU A 69 -22.18 3.22 -18.68
C GLU A 69 -22.66 4.55 -19.27
#